data_AF-A0A346CAF8-F1
#
_entry.id   AF-A0A346CAF8-F1
#
_cell.length_a   1.000
_cell.length_b   1.000
_cell.length_c   1.000
_cell.angle_alpha   90.00
_cell.angle_beta   90.00
_cell.angle_gamma   90.00
#
_symmetry.space_group_name_H-M   'P 1'
#
loop_
_entity.id
_entity.type
_entity.pdbx_description
1 polymer ?
#
loop_
_entity_poly.entity_id
_entity_poly.type
_entity_poly.pdbx_seq_one_letter_code
_entity_poly.pdbx_strand_id
1 'polypeptide(L)'
;MLDPIGQLSPLQQRLLRELDLCDLPAPEAEPESYAVRDLDADEVREALPALLWAGLVEQRDGDRGTLRLTVTGAATLRTAEYDELAGRLSAVVSFADTVGRGTAPRSAGHALRRLAEGSWNLERAEAHVAAGDGA
;
A
#
# COMPACT_ATOMS: atom_id res chain seq x y z
N MET A 1 11.65 -20.58 -8.81
CA MET A 1 10.31 -20.07 -8.47
C MET A 1 10.40 -18.58 -8.68
N LEU A 2 9.87 -18.08 -9.80
CA LEU A 2 9.96 -16.67 -10.18
C LEU A 2 8.87 -15.95 -9.38
N ASP A 3 9.24 -15.11 -8.41
CA ASP A 3 8.37 -14.01 -7.98
C ASP A 3 8.43 -12.97 -9.10
N PRO A 4 7.43 -12.86 -9.99
CA PRO A 4 7.60 -12.09 -11.21
C PRO A 4 7.50 -10.58 -10.95
N ILE A 5 7.14 -10.18 -9.73
CA ILE A 5 7.13 -8.79 -9.29
C ILE A 5 7.71 -8.79 -7.88
N GLY A 6 8.67 -7.91 -7.61
CA GLY A 6 9.09 -7.58 -6.24
C GLY A 6 7.94 -6.96 -5.45
N GLN A 7 8.25 -6.23 -4.36
CA GLN A 7 7.21 -5.45 -3.67
C GLN A 7 6.50 -4.52 -4.67
N LEU A 8 5.15 -4.58 -4.69
CA LEU A 8 4.33 -3.69 -5.50
C LEU A 8 4.65 -2.24 -5.13
N SER A 9 4.88 -1.39 -6.14
CA SER A 9 5.04 0.04 -5.91
C SER A 9 3.73 0.65 -5.37
N PRO A 10 3.77 1.82 -4.70
CA PRO A 10 2.55 2.48 -4.21
C PRO A 10 1.51 2.71 -5.32
N LEU A 11 1.97 3.10 -6.52
CA LEU A 11 1.11 3.26 -7.69
C LEU A 11 0.46 1.94 -8.10
N GLN A 12 1.23 0.85 -8.19
CA GLN A 12 0.71 -0.46 -8.56
C GLN A 12 -0.30 -0.97 -7.52
N GLN A 13 -0.01 -0.84 -6.23
CA GLN A 13 -0.97 -1.21 -5.18
C GLN A 13 -2.27 -0.40 -5.28
N ARG A 14 -2.17 0.91 -5.51
CA ARG A 14 -3.36 1.77 -5.66
C ARG A 14 -4.17 1.38 -6.89
N LEU A 15 -3.53 1.16 -8.04
CA LEU A 15 -4.21 0.71 -9.25
C LEU A 15 -4.91 -0.65 -9.05
N LEU A 16 -4.25 -1.62 -8.42
CA LEU A 16 -4.87 -2.93 -8.15
C LEU A 16 -6.05 -2.82 -7.17
N ARG A 17 -6.01 -1.90 -6.18
CA ARG A 17 -7.16 -1.61 -5.31
C ARG A 17 -8.34 -1.04 -6.09
N GLU A 18 -8.10 -0.12 -7.02
CA GLU A 18 -9.20 0.40 -7.87
C GLU A 18 -9.80 -0.70 -8.76
N LEU A 19 -8.96 -1.56 -9.34
CA LEU A 19 -9.41 -2.70 -10.15
C LEU A 19 -10.12 -3.81 -9.34
N ASP A 20 -9.85 -3.91 -8.04
CA ASP A 20 -10.56 -4.79 -7.10
C ASP A 20 -12.00 -4.30 -6.84
N LEU A 21 -12.22 -2.99 -6.96
CA LEU A 21 -13.54 -2.36 -6.81
C LEU A 21 -14.34 -2.38 -8.12
N CYS A 22 -13.69 -2.06 -9.24
CA CYS A 22 -14.33 -2.04 -10.55
C CYS A 22 -13.33 -2.18 -11.71
N ASP A 23 -13.77 -2.82 -12.79
CA ASP A 23 -13.04 -2.82 -14.06
C ASP A 23 -12.84 -1.38 -14.57
N LEU A 24 -11.67 -1.09 -15.14
CA LEU A 24 -11.32 0.24 -15.67
C LEU A 24 -11.12 0.19 -17.18
N PRO A 25 -11.43 1.27 -17.92
CA PRO A 25 -11.04 1.37 -19.33
C PRO A 25 -9.51 1.45 -19.46
N ALA A 26 -8.97 1.04 -20.61
CA ALA A 26 -7.56 1.24 -20.92
C ALA A 26 -7.19 2.74 -20.80
N PRO A 27 -5.99 3.09 -20.25
CA PRO A 27 -5.60 4.47 -20.01
C PRO A 27 -5.52 5.31 -21.30
N GLU A 28 -5.38 4.68 -22.47
CA GLU A 28 -5.43 5.33 -23.78
C GLU A 28 -6.85 5.68 -24.22
N ALA A 29 -7.84 4.91 -23.80
CA ALA A 29 -9.22 5.08 -24.21
C ALA A 29 -9.96 6.13 -23.36
N GLU A 30 -9.64 6.20 -22.07
CA GLU A 30 -10.33 7.12 -21.15
C GLU A 30 -9.44 7.55 -19.97
N PRO A 31 -8.45 8.45 -20.19
CA PRO A 31 -7.53 8.90 -19.16
C PRO A 31 -8.22 9.62 -18.00
N GLU A 32 -9.35 10.29 -18.27
CA GLU A 32 -10.16 11.02 -17.28
C GLU A 32 -10.68 10.10 -16.15
N SER A 33 -10.92 8.83 -16.46
CA SER A 33 -11.34 7.81 -15.48
C SER A 33 -10.27 7.54 -14.40
N TYR A 34 -8.99 7.84 -14.68
CA TYR A 34 -7.92 7.68 -13.69
C TYR A 34 -7.78 8.90 -12.79
N ALA A 35 -7.95 10.10 -13.35
CA ALA A 35 -7.86 11.35 -12.60
C ALA A 35 -8.89 11.43 -11.45
N VAL A 36 -10.12 10.94 -11.67
CA VAL A 36 -11.16 10.90 -10.62
C VAL A 36 -10.84 9.94 -9.45
N ARG A 37 -9.82 9.10 -9.59
CA ARG A 37 -9.32 8.15 -8.58
C ARG A 37 -7.98 8.57 -7.98
N ASP A 38 -7.57 9.82 -8.25
CA ASP A 38 -6.22 10.37 -8.05
C ASP A 38 -5.11 9.42 -8.54
N LEU A 39 -5.31 8.85 -9.73
CA LEU A 39 -4.29 8.13 -10.48
C LEU A 39 -3.87 8.95 -11.70
N ASP A 40 -2.58 9.02 -11.96
CA ASP A 40 -2.06 9.60 -13.19
C ASP A 40 -2.14 8.55 -14.32
N ALA A 41 -2.85 8.88 -15.39
CA ALA A 41 -3.05 7.97 -16.52
C ALA A 41 -1.74 7.67 -17.27
N ASP A 42 -0.78 8.59 -17.30
CA ASP A 42 0.52 8.40 -17.94
C ASP A 42 1.40 7.47 -17.10
N GLU A 43 1.44 7.66 -15.78
CA GLU A 43 2.14 6.74 -14.88
C GLU A 43 1.54 5.33 -14.92
N VAL A 44 0.21 5.23 -14.98
CA VAL A 44 -0.48 3.95 -15.15
C VAL A 44 -0.11 3.30 -16.49
N ARG A 45 -0.05 4.06 -17.57
CA ARG A 45 0.35 3.55 -18.90
C ARG A 45 1.76 2.98 -18.89
N GLU A 46 2.68 3.61 -18.16
CA GLU A 46 4.05 3.12 -18.00
C GLU A 46 4.13 1.84 -17.16
N ALA A 47 3.30 1.72 -16.11
CA ALA A 47 3.29 0.57 -15.22
C ALA A 47 2.53 -0.65 -15.78
N LEU A 48 1.55 -0.42 -16.67
CA LEU A 48 0.61 -1.44 -17.14
C LEU A 48 1.28 -2.63 -17.85
N PRO A 49 2.30 -2.47 -18.74
CA PRO A 49 2.96 -3.60 -19.38
C PRO A 49 3.55 -4.61 -18.39
N ALA A 50 4.12 -4.14 -17.28
CA ALA A 50 4.66 -5.02 -16.24
C ALA A 50 3.56 -5.80 -15.50
N LEU A 51 2.42 -5.15 -15.22
CA LEU A 51 1.29 -5.77 -14.55
C LEU A 51 0.58 -6.81 -15.44
N LEU A 52 0.46 -6.53 -16.75
CA LEU A 52 -0.05 -7.47 -17.75
C LEU A 52 0.91 -8.66 -17.90
N TRP A 53 2.22 -8.40 -18.02
CA TRP A 53 3.23 -9.45 -18.17
C TRP A 53 3.27 -10.40 -16.96
N ALA A 54 3.12 -9.85 -15.76
CA ALA A 54 3.03 -10.64 -14.54
C ALA A 54 1.66 -11.30 -14.31
N GLY A 55 0.68 -11.05 -15.18
CA GLY A 55 -0.67 -11.60 -15.09
C GLY A 55 -1.46 -11.10 -13.88
N LEU A 56 -1.13 -9.94 -13.31
CA LEU A 56 -1.90 -9.33 -12.23
C LEU A 56 -3.15 -8.63 -12.75
N VAL A 57 -3.08 -8.11 -13.96
CA VAL A 57 -4.18 -7.47 -14.67
C VAL A 57 -4.37 -8.21 -15.99
N GLU A 58 -5.62 -8.33 -16.44
CA GLU A 58 -5.95 -8.76 -17.79
C GLU A 58 -6.59 -7.60 -18.56
N GLN A 59 -6.27 -7.49 -19.85
CA GLN A 59 -6.96 -6.60 -20.77
C GLN A 59 -7.91 -7.43 -21.63
N ARG A 60 -9.21 -7.11 -21.61
CA ARG A 60 -10.22 -7.74 -22.47
C ARG A 60 -10.40 -6.95 -23.75
N ASP A 61 -10.41 -7.66 -24.86
CA ASP A 61 -10.68 -7.09 -26.18
C ASP A 61 -12.15 -6.64 -26.28
N GLY A 62 -12.31 -5.36 -26.58
CA GLY A 62 -13.57 -4.64 -26.80
C GLY A 62 -13.24 -3.23 -27.30
N ASP A 63 -14.24 -2.45 -27.73
CA ASP A 63 -14.08 -1.15 -28.41
C ASP A 63 -13.17 -0.13 -27.69
N ARG A 64 -12.92 -0.31 -26.39
CA ARG A 64 -12.05 0.56 -25.58
C ARG A 64 -10.96 -0.16 -24.78
N GLY A 65 -10.88 -1.49 -24.85
CA GLY A 65 -10.03 -2.31 -23.98
C GLY A 65 -10.38 -2.15 -22.49
N THR A 66 -10.81 -3.21 -21.82
CA THR A 66 -11.14 -3.13 -20.38
C THR A 66 -10.09 -3.84 -19.56
N LEU A 67 -9.51 -3.14 -18.60
CA LEU A 67 -8.61 -3.69 -17.60
C LEU A 67 -9.42 -4.28 -16.45
N ARG A 68 -9.04 -5.49 -16.05
CA ARG A 68 -9.65 -6.22 -14.96
C ARG A 68 -8.60 -6.85 -14.07
N LEU A 69 -8.84 -6.85 -12.76
CA LEU A 69 -8.01 -7.56 -11.80
C LEU A 69 -8.14 -9.08 -11.99
N THR A 70 -7.02 -9.78 -12.09
CA THR A 70 -7.02 -11.25 -12.11
C THR A 70 -7.05 -11.83 -10.69
N VAL A 71 -7.32 -13.13 -10.56
CA VAL A 71 -7.21 -13.82 -9.26
C VAL A 71 -5.79 -13.72 -8.70
N THR A 72 -4.77 -13.80 -9.56
CA THR A 72 -3.37 -13.61 -9.17
C THR A 72 -3.11 -12.18 -8.70
N GLY A 73 -3.64 -11.18 -9.41
CA GLY A 73 -3.58 -9.77 -9.00
C GLY A 73 -4.19 -9.53 -7.63
N ALA A 74 -5.38 -10.06 -7.40
CA ALA A 74 -6.06 -9.98 -6.10
C ALA A 74 -5.25 -10.68 -5.00
N ALA A 75 -4.71 -11.86 -5.25
CA ALA A 75 -3.87 -12.57 -4.28
C ALA A 75 -2.61 -11.76 -3.94
N THR A 76 -1.91 -11.21 -4.94
CA THR A 76 -0.72 -10.37 -4.73
C THR A 76 -1.05 -9.10 -3.96
N LEU A 77 -2.18 -8.45 -4.26
CA LEU A 77 -2.66 -7.29 -3.51
C LEU A 77 -2.89 -7.64 -2.03
N ARG A 78 -3.59 -8.76 -1.75
CA ARG A 78 -3.82 -9.20 -0.37
C ARG A 78 -2.52 -9.52 0.35
N THR A 79 -1.57 -10.19 -0.29
CA THR A 79 -0.25 -10.46 0.31
C THR A 79 0.46 -9.16 0.69
N ALA A 80 0.47 -8.16 -0.20
CA ALA A 80 1.07 -6.87 0.10
C ALA A 80 0.39 -6.15 1.29
N GLU A 81 -0.94 -6.21 1.36
CA GLU A 81 -1.71 -5.65 2.49
C GLU A 81 -1.42 -6.39 3.80
N TYR A 82 -1.29 -7.71 3.76
CA TYR A 82 -0.92 -8.50 4.93
C TYR A 82 0.50 -8.21 5.41
N ASP A 83 1.47 -8.09 4.49
CA ASP A 83 2.85 -7.77 4.83
C ASP A 83 2.95 -6.37 5.46
N GLU A 84 2.21 -5.39 4.94
CA GLU A 84 2.13 -4.04 5.52
C GLU A 84 1.57 -4.10 6.96
N LEU A 85 0.46 -4.81 7.17
CA LEU A 85 -0.17 -4.96 8.48
C LEU A 85 0.71 -5.72 9.47
N ALA A 86 1.39 -6.79 9.01
CA ALA A 86 2.33 -7.55 9.82
C ALA A 86 3.53 -6.68 10.23
N GLY A 87 4.07 -5.88 9.31
CA GLY A 87 5.12 -4.92 9.60
C GLY A 87 4.70 -3.88 10.63
N ARG A 88 3.48 -3.34 10.50
CA ARG A 88 2.90 -2.39 11.47
C ARG A 88 2.70 -3.02 12.85
N LEU A 89 2.18 -4.25 12.90
CA LEU A 89 2.01 -4.97 14.16
C LEU A 89 3.37 -5.23 14.83
N SER A 90 4.37 -5.64 14.05
CA SER A 90 5.74 -5.84 14.54
C SER A 90 6.35 -4.55 15.10
N ALA A 91 6.16 -3.42 14.42
CA ALA A 91 6.57 -2.11 14.91
C ALA A 91 5.86 -1.72 16.22
N VAL A 92 4.56 -1.98 16.32
CA VAL A 92 3.78 -1.75 17.55
C VAL A 92 4.31 -2.59 18.72
N VAL A 93 4.58 -3.88 18.50
CA VAL A 93 5.14 -4.76 19.53
C VAL A 93 6.53 -4.28 19.96
N SER A 94 7.38 -3.93 19.00
CA SER A 94 8.74 -3.42 19.27
C SER A 94 8.70 -2.12 20.08
N PHE A 95 7.81 -1.20 19.71
CA PHE A 95 7.60 0.05 20.43
C PHE A 95 7.10 -0.19 21.86
N ALA A 96 6.13 -1.10 22.03
CA ALA A 96 5.61 -1.47 23.35
C ALA A 96 6.70 -2.10 24.24
N ASP A 97 7.57 -2.94 23.67
CA ASP A 97 8.73 -3.50 24.36
C ASP A 97 9.75 -2.43 24.75
N THR A 98 9.96 -1.41 23.92
CA THR A 98 10.84 -0.28 24.24
C THR A 98 10.28 0.55 25.41
N VAL A 99 9.00 0.91 25.34
CA VAL A 99 8.33 1.70 26.40
C VAL A 99 8.21 0.90 27.71
N GLY A 100 7.94 -0.40 27.62
CA GLY A 100 7.75 -1.29 28.78
C GLY A 100 9.02 -1.56 29.59
N ARG A 101 10.21 -1.26 29.05
CA ARG A 101 11.48 -1.36 29.79
C ARG A 101 11.73 -0.19 30.75
N GLY A 102 10.87 0.83 30.77
CA GLY A 102 10.94 1.99 31.65
C GLY A 102 9.58 2.40 32.22
N THR A 103 9.51 3.59 32.84
CA THR A 103 8.23 4.19 33.23
C THR A 103 7.55 4.75 31.99
N ALA A 104 6.38 4.23 31.63
CA ALA A 104 5.68 4.62 30.41
C ALA A 104 5.36 6.13 30.37
N PRO A 105 5.89 6.89 29.40
CA PRO A 105 5.64 8.32 29.27
C PRO A 105 4.19 8.61 28.90
N ARG A 106 3.66 9.78 29.32
CA ARG A 106 2.31 10.21 28.92
C ARG A 106 2.17 10.35 27.39
N SER A 107 3.26 10.67 26.70
CA SER A 107 3.33 10.79 25.23
C SER A 107 3.26 9.44 24.51
N ALA A 108 3.55 8.32 25.19
CA ALA A 108 3.62 7.01 24.56
C ALA A 108 2.28 6.53 24.00
N GLY A 109 1.16 6.89 24.64
CA GLY A 109 -0.18 6.52 24.16
C GLY A 109 -0.52 7.15 22.80
N HIS A 110 -0.12 8.40 22.58
CA HIS A 110 -0.31 9.07 21.30
C HIS A 110 0.59 8.48 20.22
N ALA A 111 1.88 8.28 20.53
CA ALA A 111 2.83 7.64 19.60
C ALA A 111 2.37 6.24 19.18
N LEU A 112 1.93 5.42 20.14
CA LEU A 112 1.39 4.08 19.90
C LEU A 112 0.18 4.13 18.96
N ARG A 113 -0.75 5.06 19.19
CA ARG A 113 -1.92 5.22 18.32
C ARG A 113 -1.52 5.58 16.89
N ARG A 114 -0.62 6.55 16.71
CA ARG A 114 -0.16 6.98 15.38
C ARG A 114 0.61 5.89 14.63
N LEU A 115 1.37 5.08 15.36
CA LEU A 115 2.07 3.90 14.84
C LEU A 115 1.09 2.80 14.43
N ALA A 116 0.10 2.49 15.28
CA ALA A 116 -0.95 1.52 14.98
C ALA A 116 -1.82 1.93 13.79
N GLU A 117 -2.08 3.23 13.62
CA GLU A 117 -2.76 3.80 12.44
C GLU A 117 -1.90 3.75 11.15
N GLY A 118 -0.61 3.43 11.24
CA GLY A 118 0.33 3.45 10.11
C GLY A 118 0.76 4.85 9.67
N SER A 119 0.35 5.88 10.42
CA SER A 119 0.66 7.27 10.09
C SER A 119 2.10 7.66 10.45
N TRP A 120 2.70 6.98 11.41
CA TRP A 120 4.09 7.13 11.84
C TRP A 120 4.84 5.80 11.68
N ASN A 121 6.15 5.87 11.46
CA ASN A 121 7.06 4.73 11.57
C ASN A 121 7.60 4.61 13.01
N LEU A 122 8.30 3.50 13.29
CA LEU A 122 8.86 3.21 14.62
C LEU A 122 9.82 4.33 15.09
N GLU A 123 10.75 4.75 14.22
CA GLU A 123 11.74 5.79 14.52
C GLU A 123 11.08 7.11 14.98
N ARG A 124 10.03 7.55 14.27
CA ARG A 124 9.29 8.76 14.63
C ARG A 124 8.54 8.61 15.95
N ALA A 125 7.99 7.44 16.24
CA ALA A 125 7.32 7.16 17.50
C ALA A 125 8.28 7.19 18.68
N GLU A 126 9.46 6.59 18.53
CA GLU A 126 10.53 6.58 19.55
C GLU A 126 11.08 8.00 19.80
N ALA A 127 11.35 8.75 18.73
CA ALA A 127 11.79 10.15 18.83
C ALA A 127 10.75 11.03 19.56
N HIS A 128 9.45 10.81 19.32
CA HIS A 128 8.40 11.56 20.00
C HIS A 128 8.34 11.28 21.50
N VAL A 129 8.53 10.02 21.89
CA VAL A 129 8.60 9.64 23.31
C VAL A 129 9.82 10.26 23.98
N ALA A 130 11.00 10.14 23.36
CA ALA A 130 12.24 10.72 23.89
C ALA A 130 12.16 12.25 24.06
N ALA A 131 11.48 12.95 23.15
CA ALA A 131 11.24 14.39 23.26
C ALA A 131 10.23 14.76 24.35
N GLY A 132 9.27 13.88 24.64
CA GLY A 132 8.24 14.09 25.67
C GLY A 132 8.70 13.81 27.10
N ASP A 133 9.78 13.04 27.29
CA ASP A 133 10.42 12.79 28.59
C ASP A 133 11.43 13.87 29.00
N GLY A 134 11.75 14.81 28.10
CA GLY A 134 12.71 15.90 28.32
C GLY A 134 12.10 17.25 28.76
N ALA A 135 10.79 17.30 29.05
CA ALA A 135 10.05 18.50 29.48
C ALA A 135 9.46 18.31 30.88
#